data_AF-A0A8J5SU93-F1
#
_entry.id   AF-A0A8J5SU93-F1
#
_cell.length_a   1.000
_cell.length_b   1.000
_cell.length_c   1.000
_cell.angle_alpha   90.00
_cell.angle_beta   90.00
_cell.angle_gamma   90.00
#
_symmetry.space_group_name_H-M   'P 1'
#
loop_
_entity.id
_entity.type
_entity.pdbx_description
1 polymer ?
#
loop_
_entity_poly.entity_id
_entity_poly.type
_entity_poly.pdbx_seq_one_letter_code
_entity_poly.pdbx_strand_id
1 'polypeptide(L)'
;MLAVPNIDKFAILIREQRKLYQREEEVVKEVRQEDDDAKQLEEKLKEYQTAAKRLDNALGNEIRTPVTKDEIVSEVGRQLNINIHPDNLHLPSPLASLGEFELPLRLPRDIPRPKASYNGLSSSLSKVEERNYKS
;
A
#
# COMPACT_ATOMS: atom_id res chain seq x y z
N MET A 1 -5.28 -75.64 -47.12
CA MET A 1 -6.47 -74.76 -47.06
C MET A 1 -6.29 -73.82 -45.89
N LEU A 2 -6.15 -72.51 -46.13
CA LEU A 2 -6.03 -71.51 -45.06
C LEU A 2 -7.42 -71.32 -44.43
N ALA A 3 -7.60 -71.68 -43.16
CA ALA A 3 -8.82 -71.34 -42.44
C ALA A 3 -8.86 -69.82 -42.23
N VAL A 4 -9.71 -69.12 -42.97
CA VAL A 4 -9.91 -67.68 -42.77
C VAL A 4 -10.60 -67.52 -41.41
N PRO A 5 -10.04 -66.73 -40.47
CA PRO A 5 -10.70 -66.46 -39.20
C PRO A 5 -12.08 -65.89 -39.46
N ASN A 6 -13.10 -66.42 -38.77
CA ASN A 6 -14.49 -65.99 -38.89
C ASN A 6 -14.61 -64.52 -38.44
N ILE A 7 -14.37 -63.61 -39.39
CA ILE A 7 -14.24 -62.17 -39.18
C ILE A 7 -15.52 -61.56 -38.62
N ASP A 8 -16.67 -62.16 -38.90
CA ASP A 8 -17.97 -61.74 -38.40
C ASP A 8 -18.08 -61.92 -36.88
N LYS A 9 -17.55 -63.04 -36.36
CA LYS A 9 -17.48 -63.26 -34.90
C LYS A 9 -16.60 -62.23 -34.22
N PHE A 10 -15.46 -61.87 -34.83
CA PHE A 10 -14.58 -60.84 -34.29
C PHE A 10 -15.20 -59.45 -34.39
N ALA A 11 -15.92 -59.12 -35.46
CA ALA A 11 -16.61 -57.84 -35.61
C ALA A 11 -17.68 -57.63 -34.52
N ILE A 12 -18.42 -58.69 -34.17
CA ILE A 12 -19.40 -58.66 -33.07
C ILE A 12 -18.68 -58.47 -31.73
N LEU A 13 -17.60 -59.22 -31.47
CA LEU A 13 -16.85 -59.12 -30.22
C LEU A 13 -16.26 -57.73 -30.01
N ILE A 14 -15.66 -57.15 -31.06
CA ILE A 14 -15.09 -55.80 -31.03
C ILE A 14 -16.18 -54.74 -30.84
N ARG A 15 -17.38 -54.93 -31.41
CA ARG A 15 -18.53 -54.03 -31.16
C ARG A 15 -18.99 -54.08 -29.71
N GLU A 16 -19.09 -55.26 -29.12
CA GLU A 16 -19.51 -55.40 -27.72
C GLU A 16 -18.44 -54.89 -26.75
N GLN A 17 -17.15 -55.12 -27.03
CA GLN A 17 -16.05 -54.52 -26.26
C GLN A 17 -16.08 -53.00 -26.35
N ARG A 18 -16.29 -52.41 -27.53
CA ARG A 18 -16.41 -50.95 -27.69
C ARG A 18 -17.61 -50.36 -26.91
N LYS A 19 -18.75 -51.06 -26.84
CA LYS A 19 -19.90 -50.62 -26.03
C LYS A 19 -19.62 -50.64 -24.53
N LEU A 20 -18.80 -51.59 -24.06
CA LEU A 20 -18.42 -51.69 -22.65
C LEU A 20 -17.48 -50.55 -22.24
N TYR A 21 -16.49 -50.22 -23.08
CA TYR A 21 -15.53 -49.14 -22.80
C TYR A 21 -16.11 -47.72 -23.03
N GLN A 22 -17.01 -47.53 -23.99
CA GLN A 22 -17.64 -46.21 -24.21
C GLN A 22 -18.49 -45.73 -23.03
N ARG A 23 -19.09 -46.66 -22.25
CA ARG A 23 -19.88 -46.31 -21.06
C ARG A 23 -19.01 -45.81 -19.89
N GLU A 24 -17.71 -46.16 -19.87
CA GLU A 24 -16.77 -45.69 -18.83
C GLU A 24 -16.16 -44.33 -19.18
N GLU A 25 -15.96 -44.00 -20.46
CA GLU A 25 -15.37 -42.71 -20.89
C GLU A 25 -16.39 -41.57 -21.03
N GLU A 26 -17.62 -41.81 -21.54
CA GLU A 26 -18.58 -40.71 -21.78
C GLU A 26 -19.25 -40.14 -20.50
N VAL A 27 -19.08 -40.78 -19.34
CA VAL A 27 -19.69 -40.34 -18.07
C VAL A 27 -18.73 -39.48 -17.23
N VAL A 28 -17.47 -39.30 -17.65
CA VAL A 28 -16.52 -38.38 -17.02
C VAL A 28 -16.55 -37.02 -17.69
N LYS A 29 -17.61 -36.24 -17.41
CA LYS A 29 -17.58 -34.82 -16.97
C LYS A 29 -16.65 -33.76 -17.60
N GLU A 30 -15.94 -33.98 -18.71
CA GLU A 30 -14.82 -33.10 -19.10
C GLU A 30 -15.24 -31.73 -19.68
N VAL A 31 -16.42 -31.60 -20.30
CA VAL A 31 -16.82 -30.33 -20.97
C VAL A 31 -17.47 -29.30 -20.04
N ARG A 32 -17.87 -29.67 -18.81
CA ARG A 32 -18.41 -28.70 -17.82
C ARG A 32 -17.42 -28.33 -16.73
N GLN A 33 -16.42 -29.19 -16.46
CA GLN A 33 -15.49 -29.00 -15.37
C GLN A 33 -14.51 -27.85 -15.62
N GLU A 34 -13.96 -27.68 -16.83
CA GLU A 34 -12.99 -26.59 -17.08
C GLU A 34 -13.60 -25.19 -16.90
N ASP A 35 -14.83 -24.98 -17.36
CA ASP A 35 -15.56 -23.71 -17.17
C ASP A 35 -15.93 -23.49 -15.70
N ASP A 36 -16.32 -24.56 -15.00
CA ASP A 36 -16.67 -24.50 -13.58
C ASP A 36 -15.43 -24.31 -12.69
N ASP A 37 -14.30 -24.92 -13.04
CA ASP A 37 -13.00 -24.79 -12.37
C ASP A 37 -12.39 -23.41 -12.61
N ALA A 38 -12.52 -22.87 -13.83
CA ALA A 38 -12.10 -21.50 -14.16
C ALA A 38 -12.94 -20.46 -13.39
N LYS A 39 -14.26 -20.65 -13.31
CA LYS A 39 -15.15 -19.79 -12.51
C LYS A 39 -14.83 -19.87 -11.02
N GLN A 40 -14.57 -21.06 -10.48
CA GLN A 40 -14.15 -21.24 -9.09
C GLN A 40 -12.82 -20.55 -8.79
N LEU A 41 -11.86 -20.61 -9.73
CA LEU A 41 -10.58 -19.93 -9.59
C LEU A 41 -10.75 -18.40 -9.62
N GLU A 42 -11.60 -17.87 -10.50
CA GLU A 42 -11.93 -16.45 -10.58
C GLU A 42 -12.61 -15.95 -9.30
N GLU A 43 -13.59 -16.69 -8.79
CA GLU A 43 -14.29 -16.36 -7.54
C GLU A 43 -13.32 -16.36 -6.35
N LYS A 44 -12.43 -17.34 -6.28
CA LYS A 44 -11.38 -17.43 -5.25
C LYS A 44 -10.38 -16.27 -5.35
N LEU A 45 -9.96 -15.89 -6.56
CA LEU A 45 -9.13 -14.71 -6.79
C LEU A 45 -9.82 -13.42 -6.35
N LYS A 46 -11.12 -13.29 -6.63
CA LYS A 46 -11.94 -12.15 -6.22
C LYS A 46 -12.10 -12.09 -4.70
N GLU A 47 -12.24 -13.23 -4.04
CA GLU A 47 -12.27 -13.32 -2.59
C GLU A 47 -10.94 -12.88 -1.98
N TYR A 48 -9.82 -13.38 -2.50
CA TYR A 48 -8.49 -12.93 -2.08
C TYR A 48 -8.27 -11.45 -2.31
N GLN A 49 -8.68 -10.91 -3.45
CA GLN A 49 -8.59 -9.48 -3.73
C GLN A 49 -9.44 -8.67 -2.73
N THR A 50 -10.63 -9.15 -2.39
CA THR A 50 -11.51 -8.52 -1.41
C THR A 50 -10.91 -8.56 -0.01
N ALA A 51 -10.32 -9.70 0.38
CA ALA A 51 -9.62 -9.86 1.64
C ALA A 51 -8.38 -8.96 1.73
N ALA A 52 -7.60 -8.85 0.66
CA ALA A 52 -6.44 -7.96 0.57
C ALA A 52 -6.86 -6.49 0.72
N LYS A 53 -7.93 -6.04 0.04
CA LYS A 53 -8.47 -4.68 0.21
C LYS A 53 -8.95 -4.42 1.64
N ARG A 54 -9.58 -5.41 2.27
CA ARG A 54 -9.98 -5.30 3.69
C ARG A 54 -8.76 -5.20 4.61
N LEU A 55 -7.70 -5.96 4.33
CA LEU A 55 -6.46 -5.91 5.08
C LEU A 55 -5.75 -4.57 4.90
N ASP A 56 -5.65 -4.06 3.67
CA ASP A 56 -5.04 -2.77 3.34
C ASP A 56 -5.75 -1.62 4.09
N ASN A 57 -7.09 -1.65 4.14
CA ASN A 57 -7.87 -0.69 4.92
C ASN A 57 -7.75 -0.89 6.44
N ALA A 58 -7.45 -2.11 6.91
CA ALA A 58 -7.29 -2.43 8.32
C ALA A 58 -5.87 -2.16 8.83
N LEU A 59 -4.87 -2.17 7.94
CA LEU A 59 -3.51 -1.69 8.16
C LEU A 59 -3.50 -0.15 8.10
N GLY A 60 -4.43 0.49 8.80
CA GLY A 60 -4.45 1.94 8.93
C GLY A 60 -3.08 2.42 9.38
N ASN A 61 -2.60 3.51 8.78
CA ASN A 61 -1.29 4.06 9.10
C ASN A 61 -1.22 4.66 10.51
N GLU A 62 -2.27 4.55 11.33
CA GLU A 62 -2.32 5.07 12.68
C GLU A 62 -1.52 4.19 13.64
N ILE A 63 -0.65 4.81 14.43
CA ILE A 63 0.12 4.12 15.45
C ILE A 63 -0.63 4.15 16.78
N ARG A 64 -0.55 3.03 17.52
CA ARG A 64 -1.24 2.87 18.82
C ARG A 64 -0.81 3.89 19.86
N THR A 65 0.48 4.23 19.87
CA THR A 65 1.06 5.20 20.79
C THR A 65 1.73 6.28 19.95
N PRO A 66 1.21 7.52 19.94
CA PRO A 66 1.80 8.61 19.19
C PRO A 66 3.24 8.90 19.63
N VAL A 67 4.13 9.21 18.68
CA VAL A 67 5.52 9.55 18.96
C VAL A 67 5.61 10.96 19.53
N THR A 68 6.15 11.06 20.72
CA THR A 68 6.33 12.31 21.46
C THR A 68 7.65 13.00 21.11
N LYS A 69 7.74 14.27 21.50
CA LYS A 69 8.92 15.09 21.28
C LYS A 69 10.18 14.48 21.92
N ASP A 70 10.06 13.96 23.14
CA ASP A 70 11.20 13.45 23.90
C ASP A 70 11.75 12.15 23.29
N GLU A 71 10.88 11.32 22.73
CA GLU A 71 11.28 10.12 21.99
C GLU A 71 12.09 10.48 20.74
N ILE A 72 11.64 11.48 19.97
CA ILE A 72 12.38 11.95 18.78
C ILE A 72 13.76 12.47 19.18
N VAL A 73 13.84 13.31 20.22
CA VAL A 73 15.12 13.85 20.70
C VAL A 73 16.06 12.74 21.16
N SER A 74 15.55 11.78 21.93
CA SER A 74 16.32 10.63 22.42
C SER A 74 16.83 9.78 21.26
N GLU A 75 15.99 9.55 20.25
CA GLU A 75 16.32 8.70 19.12
C GLU A 75 17.33 9.36 18.17
N VAL A 76 17.21 10.67 17.94
CA VAL A 76 18.24 11.44 17.20
C VAL A 76 19.58 11.38 17.93
N GLY A 77 19.58 11.54 19.25
CA GLY A 77 20.80 11.39 20.06
C GLY A 77 21.41 10.00 19.94
N ARG A 78 20.58 8.95 19.99
CA ARG A 78 21.02 7.55 19.91
C ARG A 78 21.56 7.16 18.54
N GLN A 79 20.91 7.60 17.46
CA GLN A 79 21.27 7.19 16.10
C GLN A 79 22.35 8.07 15.47
N LEU A 80 22.26 9.39 15.66
CA LEU A 80 23.10 10.36 14.97
C LEU A 80 24.19 10.98 15.86
N ASN A 81 24.15 10.69 17.17
CA ASN A 81 25.05 11.28 18.16
C ASN A 81 25.03 12.83 18.15
N ILE A 82 23.83 13.39 17.91
CA ILE A 82 23.55 14.82 17.89
C ILE A 82 22.65 15.16 19.08
N ASN A 83 23.01 16.18 19.85
CA ASN A 83 22.19 16.66 20.97
C ASN A 83 21.26 17.81 20.52
N ILE A 84 19.95 17.59 20.58
CA ILE A 84 18.93 18.59 20.27
C ILE A 84 18.20 18.94 21.57
N HIS A 85 18.11 20.22 21.92
CA HIS A 85 17.28 20.63 23.05
C HIS A 85 15.79 20.50 22.66
N PRO A 86 14.89 19.98 23.51
CA PRO A 86 13.47 19.79 23.16
C PRO A 86 12.77 21.07 22.69
N ASP A 87 13.15 22.23 23.23
CA ASP A 87 12.63 23.53 22.79
C ASP A 87 12.99 23.90 21.34
N ASN A 88 14.05 23.31 20.79
CA ASN A 88 14.47 23.51 19.41
C ASN A 88 13.63 22.69 18.42
N LEU A 89 12.99 21.60 18.85
CA LEU A 89 12.12 20.81 17.98
C LEU A 89 10.68 21.36 18.00
N HIS A 90 10.19 21.82 16.84
CA HIS A 90 8.80 22.24 16.70
C HIS A 90 7.90 21.06 16.34
N LEU A 91 7.28 20.47 17.36
CA LEU A 91 6.28 19.42 17.24
C LEU A 91 5.03 19.85 18.03
N PRO A 92 4.01 20.47 17.37
CA PRO A 92 2.82 20.97 18.06
C PRO A 92 1.92 19.85 18.60
N SER A 93 1.92 18.69 17.95
CA SER A 93 1.19 17.49 18.36
C SER A 93 2.05 16.24 18.12
N PRO A 94 1.97 15.21 18.98
CA PRO A 94 2.63 13.92 18.75
C PRO A 94 2.28 13.31 17.37
N LEU A 95 3.21 12.58 16.78
CA LEU A 95 2.98 11.91 15.49
C LEU A 95 2.15 10.66 15.70
N ALA A 96 0.94 10.62 15.17
CA ALA A 96 0.00 9.51 15.37
C ALA A 96 -0.11 8.59 14.15
N SER A 97 0.70 8.80 13.11
CA SER A 97 0.72 7.95 11.92
C SER A 97 2.12 7.58 11.46
N LEU A 98 2.22 6.47 10.74
CA LEU A 98 3.41 6.00 10.04
C LEU A 98 3.64 6.82 8.77
N GLY A 99 4.90 7.13 8.52
CA GLY A 99 5.33 7.87 7.33
C GLY A 99 6.61 8.66 7.57
N GLU A 100 6.98 9.46 6.58
CA GLU A 100 8.07 10.42 6.66
C GLU A 100 7.52 11.80 7.02
N PHE A 101 8.17 12.47 7.97
CA PHE A 101 7.74 13.77 8.48
C PHE A 101 8.91 14.75 8.49
N GLU A 102 8.70 15.92 7.89
CA GLU A 102 9.63 17.05 8.02
C GLU A 102 9.25 17.88 9.25
N LEU A 103 10.14 17.92 10.25
CA LEU A 103 9.92 18.65 11.49
C LEU A 103 10.81 19.90 11.56
N PRO A 104 10.24 21.11 11.71
CA PRO A 104 11.05 22.33 11.80
C PRO A 104 11.91 22.38 13.06
N LEU A 105 13.17 22.78 12.88
CA LEU A 105 14.09 23.08 13.98
C LEU A 105 14.22 24.59 14.18
N ARG A 106 14.17 25.03 15.45
CA ARG A 106 14.47 26.40 15.87
C ARG A 106 15.95 26.48 16.23
N LEU A 107 16.60 27.57 15.84
CA LEU A 107 17.97 27.82 16.27
C LEU A 107 18.07 27.91 17.80
N PRO A 108 19.13 27.36 18.42
CA PRO A 108 19.43 27.57 19.83
C PRO A 108 19.46 29.06 20.20
N ARG A 109 19.01 29.37 21.42
CA ARG A 109 18.95 30.75 21.92
C ARG A 109 20.35 31.38 22.04
N ASP A 110 21.38 30.55 22.18
CA ASP A 110 22.78 30.95 22.31
C ASP A 110 23.39 31.41 20.98
N ILE A 111 22.72 31.12 19.84
CA ILE A 111 23.17 31.64 18.55
C ILE A 111 22.62 33.06 18.42
N PRO A 112 23.49 34.09 18.34
CA PRO A 112 23.05 35.46 18.17
C PRO A 112 22.21 35.54 16.89
N ARG A 113 21.03 36.15 17.00
CA ARG A 113 20.20 36.41 15.83
C ARG A 113 21.01 37.24 14.82
N PRO A 114 20.92 36.96 13.52
CA PRO A 114 21.53 37.82 12.51
C PRO A 114 21.13 39.26 12.80
N LYS A 115 22.12 40.17 12.84
CA LYS A 115 21.86 41.60 13.00
C LYS A 115 21.00 42.02 11.81
N ALA A 116 19.71 42.20 12.03
CA ALA A 116 18.84 42.71 10.99
C ALA A 116 19.27 44.15 10.68
N SER A 117 19.90 44.35 9.52
CA SER A 117 20.11 45.67 8.95
C SER A 117 18.77 46.15 8.40
N TYR A 118 17.84 46.57 9.26
CA TYR A 118 16.67 47.34 8.86
C TYR A 118 17.04 48.82 8.66
N ASN A 119 18.10 49.08 7.90
CA ASN A 119 18.39 50.40 7.38
C ASN A 119 18.05 50.36 5.88
N GLY A 120 16.81 50.63 5.51
CA GLY A 120 16.48 50.83 4.10
C GLY A 120 15.02 50.95 3.72
N LEU A 121 14.08 50.29 4.41
CA LEU A 121 12.69 50.21 3.89
C LEU A 121 11.56 50.56 4.87
N SER A 122 11.86 50.85 6.15
CA SER A 122 10.79 51.23 7.10
C SER A 122 10.51 52.73 7.19
N SER A 123 11.37 53.61 6.64
CA SER A 123 11.21 55.07 6.80
C SER A 123 10.45 55.76 5.68
N SER A 124 10.06 55.05 4.62
CA SER A 124 9.35 55.62 3.46
C SER A 124 7.83 55.42 3.49
N LEU A 125 7.30 54.47 4.28
CA LEU A 125 5.85 54.24 4.36
C LEU A 125 5.11 55.18 5.34
N SER A 126 5.80 55.80 6.30
CA SER A 126 5.18 56.76 7.23
C SER A 126 5.16 58.21 6.74
N LYS A 127 5.71 58.51 5.56
CA LYS A 127 5.79 59.90 5.04
C LYS A 127 4.83 60.23 3.90
N VAL A 128 4.00 59.28 3.49
CA VAL A 128 2.98 59.49 2.45
C VAL A 128 1.61 59.81 3.04
N GLU A 129 1.27 59.34 4.25
CA GLU A 129 -0.06 59.57 4.84
C GLU A 129 -0.26 60.94 5.51
N GLU A 130 0.80 61.67 5.89
CA GLU A 130 0.65 62.99 6.53
C GLU A 130 0.45 64.17 5.56
N ARG A 131 0.49 63.96 4.24
CA ARG A 131 0.28 65.06 3.26
C ARG A 131 -1.15 65.23 2.76
N ASN A 132 -2.12 64.46 3.26
CA ASN A 132 -3.52 64.54 2.82
C ASN A 132 -4.52 65.08 3.87
N TYR A 133 -4.03 65.65 4.98
CA TYR A 133 -4.88 66.34 5.94
C TYR A 133 -4.24 67.63 6.45
N LYS A 134 -4.16 68.64 5.58
CA LYS A 134 -4.18 70.04 6.02
C LYS A 134 -4.90 70.87 4.95
N SER A 135 -5.86 71.64 5.48
CA SER A 135 -6.91 72.43 4.84
C SER A 135 -6.46 73.42 3.78
#